data_AF-A0A373NN69-F1
#
_entry.id   AF-A0A373NN69-F1
#
_cell.length_a   1.000
_cell.length_b   1.000
_cell.length_c   1.000
_cell.angle_alpha   90.00
_cell.angle_beta   90.00
_cell.angle_gamma   90.00
#
_symmetry.space_group_name_H-M   'P 1'
#
loop_
_entity.id
_entity.type
_entity.pdbx_description
1 polymer ?
#
loop_
_entity_poly.entity_id
_entity_poly.type
_entity_poly.pdbx_seq_one_letter_code
_entity_poly.pdbx_strand_id
1 'polypeptide(L)'
;MSDKTILEQWRAIAYDQQADRNKLQQFWARYFAIEKNIYAQLLENPDEVVTGTVKELAEKYNQEVLTMVGFLDGINDSLKIQNPIETMDENTTVSLCFDKELLYKNMVDAKADWLYNLPQWDKIFTPEKRKELYLEQKKSGTVVKAHKIGRNDPCPCGSGKKYKFCCGRNK
;
A
#
# COMPACT_ATOMS: atom_id res chain seq x y z
N MET A 1 -5.80 18.06 28.46
CA MET A 1 -4.79 17.72 27.44
C MET A 1 -5.42 16.64 26.59
N SER A 2 -5.48 16.80 25.27
CA SER A 2 -6.03 15.74 24.43
C SER A 2 -5.03 14.58 24.50
N ASP A 3 -5.39 13.50 25.18
CA ASP A 3 -4.59 12.28 25.21
C ASP A 3 -4.54 11.75 23.78
N LYS A 4 -3.40 11.92 23.12
CA LYS A 4 -3.22 11.49 21.73
C LYS A 4 -3.45 9.99 21.64
N THR A 5 -4.21 9.54 20.64
CA THR A 5 -4.40 8.11 20.39
C THR A 5 -3.05 7.45 20.05
N ILE A 6 -2.97 6.12 20.19
CA ILE A 6 -1.73 5.39 19.89
C ILE A 6 -1.32 5.61 18.41
N LEU A 7 -2.31 5.71 17.50
CA LEU A 7 -2.07 6.00 16.10
C LEU A 7 -1.53 7.43 15.88
N GLU A 8 -2.07 8.43 16.58
CA GLU A 8 -1.55 9.80 16.51
C GLU A 8 -0.12 9.90 17.04
N GLN A 9 0.23 9.12 18.07
CA GLN A 9 1.60 9.01 18.58
C GLN A 9 2.53 8.39 17.53
N TRP A 10 2.09 7.31 16.87
CA TRP A 10 2.83 6.68 15.78
C TRP A 10 3.07 7.66 14.62
N ARG A 11 2.01 8.31 14.12
CA ARG A 11 2.07 9.29 13.03
C ARG A 11 2.97 10.47 13.37
N ALA A 12 2.97 10.92 14.63
CA ALA A 12 3.84 11.99 15.09
C ALA A 12 5.33 11.62 14.99
N ILE A 13 5.71 10.36 15.23
CA ILE A 13 7.09 9.89 15.08
C ILE A 13 7.41 9.67 13.60
N ALA A 14 6.52 9.00 12.85
CA ALA A 14 6.72 8.65 11.45
C ALA A 14 6.90 9.88 10.54
N TYR A 15 6.17 10.96 10.83
CA TYR A 15 6.16 12.20 10.05
C TYR A 15 6.80 13.39 10.77
N ASP A 16 7.66 13.16 11.78
CA ASP A 16 8.36 14.24 12.47
C ASP A 16 9.32 14.97 11.50
N GLN A 17 8.88 16.12 11.00
CA GLN A 17 9.66 16.95 10.08
C GLN A 17 10.85 17.65 10.75
N GLN A 18 10.86 17.71 12.08
CA GLN A 18 11.93 18.36 12.86
C GLN A 18 12.97 17.35 13.37
N ALA A 19 12.72 16.05 13.21
CA ALA A 19 13.65 15.02 13.63
C ALA A 19 14.97 15.06 12.84
N ASP A 20 16.04 14.67 13.52
CA ASP A 20 17.33 14.44 12.88
C ASP A 20 17.18 13.35 11.79
N ARG A 21 17.66 13.65 10.58
CA ARG A 21 17.51 12.78 9.41
C ARG A 21 18.12 11.39 9.62
N ASN A 22 19.23 11.29 10.36
CA ASN A 22 19.86 9.99 10.64
C ASN A 22 19.04 9.18 11.63
N LYS A 23 18.51 9.82 12.69
CA LYS A 23 17.60 9.16 13.64
C LYS A 23 16.33 8.65 12.94
N LEU A 24 15.73 9.47 12.08
CA LEU A 24 14.55 9.08 11.31
C LEU A 24 14.85 7.92 10.36
N GLN A 25 15.99 7.95 9.67
CA GLN A 25 16.42 6.84 8.81
C GLN A 25 16.64 5.54 9.60
N GLN A 26 17.27 5.60 10.78
CA GLN A 26 17.46 4.43 11.65
C GLN A 26 16.14 3.87 12.16
N PHE A 27 15.19 4.75 12.51
CA PHE A 27 13.84 4.37 12.91
C PHE A 27 13.14 3.60 11.79
N TRP A 28 13.08 4.16 10.58
CA TRP A 28 12.45 3.50 9.43
C TRP A 28 13.16 2.20 9.04
N ALA A 29 14.49 2.14 9.09
CA ALA A 29 15.23 0.91 8.83
C ALA A 29 14.87 -0.22 9.81
N ARG A 30 14.70 0.11 11.10
CA ARG A 30 14.24 -0.87 12.12
C ARG A 30 12.79 -1.26 11.87
N TYR A 31 11.92 -0.29 11.62
CA TYR A 31 10.51 -0.52 11.37
C TYR A 31 10.30 -1.43 10.15
N PHE A 32 10.96 -1.16 9.01
CA PHE A 32 10.84 -1.99 7.81
C PHE A 32 11.35 -3.41 8.03
N ALA A 33 12.38 -3.60 8.87
CA ALA A 33 12.83 -4.95 9.22
C ALA A 33 11.78 -5.71 10.03
N ILE A 34 11.09 -5.02 10.96
CA ILE A 34 9.99 -5.58 11.75
C ILE A 34 8.80 -5.91 10.85
N GLU A 35 8.35 -4.94 10.06
CA GLU A 35 7.24 -5.08 9.12
C GLU A 35 7.48 -6.26 8.15
N LYS A 36 8.69 -6.35 7.58
CA LYS A 36 9.10 -7.48 6.74
C LYS A 36 8.97 -8.81 7.45
N ASN A 37 9.38 -8.91 8.72
CA ASN A 37 9.27 -10.14 9.50
C ASN A 37 7.80 -10.51 9.79
N ILE A 38 6.95 -9.54 10.11
CA ILE A 38 5.52 -9.79 10.34
C ILE A 38 4.88 -10.30 9.05
N TYR A 39 5.09 -9.64 7.92
CA TYR A 39 4.57 -10.10 6.64
C TYR A 39 5.13 -11.46 6.22
N ALA A 40 6.42 -11.72 6.46
CA ALA A 40 7.01 -13.04 6.20
C ALA A 40 6.25 -14.15 6.94
N GLN A 41 5.91 -13.95 8.21
CA GLN A 41 5.13 -14.91 8.99
C GLN A 41 3.68 -15.02 8.53
N LEU A 42 3.02 -13.90 8.22
CA LEU A 42 1.64 -13.89 7.72
C LEU A 42 1.49 -14.60 6.37
N LEU A 43 2.47 -14.41 5.47
CA LEU A 43 2.47 -15.01 4.14
C LEU A 43 2.89 -16.49 4.16
N GLU A 44 3.42 -17.01 5.27
CA GLU A 44 3.64 -18.46 5.42
C GLU A 44 2.33 -19.23 5.52
N ASN A 45 1.34 -18.68 6.23
CA ASN A 45 -0.01 -19.24 6.37
C ASN A 45 -1.08 -18.21 5.96
N PRO A 46 -1.18 -17.88 4.66
CA PRO A 46 -1.99 -16.77 4.18
C PRO A 46 -3.51 -17.01 4.24
N ASP A 47 -3.93 -18.24 4.56
CA ASP A 47 -5.34 -18.62 4.78
C ASP A 47 -5.72 -18.61 6.27
N GLU A 48 -4.74 -18.51 7.17
CA GLU A 48 -4.98 -18.42 8.60
C GLU A 48 -5.40 -16.99 8.97
N VAL A 49 -6.63 -16.86 9.46
CA VAL A 49 -7.13 -15.56 9.91
C VAL A 49 -6.62 -15.29 11.32
N VAL A 50 -5.56 -14.48 11.41
CA VAL A 50 -5.03 -14.02 12.70
C VAL A 50 -5.95 -12.93 13.27
N THR A 51 -6.46 -13.16 14.47
CA THR A 51 -7.29 -12.22 15.23
C THR A 51 -6.78 -12.12 16.66
N GLY A 52 -7.00 -10.98 17.29
CA GLY A 52 -6.58 -10.71 18.67
C GLY A 52 -6.70 -9.23 18.98
N THR A 53 -6.46 -8.87 20.23
CA THR A 53 -6.27 -7.47 20.63
C THR A 53 -4.97 -6.91 20.04
N VAL A 54 -4.87 -5.59 19.89
CA VAL A 54 -3.63 -4.94 19.43
C VAL A 54 -2.44 -5.38 20.31
N LYS A 55 -2.63 -5.50 21.62
CA LYS A 55 -1.63 -5.98 22.57
C LYS A 55 -1.24 -7.44 22.33
N GLU A 56 -2.21 -8.34 22.18
CA GLU A 56 -1.92 -9.76 21.91
C GLU A 56 -1.16 -9.94 20.58
N LEU A 57 -1.50 -9.15 19.55
CA LEU A 57 -0.74 -9.17 18.30
C LEU A 57 0.69 -8.63 18.49
N ALA A 58 0.85 -7.52 19.23
CA ALA A 58 2.16 -6.98 19.55
C ALA A 58 3.03 -8.03 20.25
N GLU A 59 2.49 -8.72 21.26
CA GLU A 59 3.17 -9.82 21.97
C GLU A 59 3.46 -11.02 21.06
N LYS A 60 2.49 -11.43 20.22
CA LYS A 60 2.65 -12.54 19.26
C LYS A 60 3.83 -12.34 18.32
N TYR A 61 4.06 -11.11 17.87
CA TYR A 61 5.17 -10.77 16.98
C TYR A 61 6.39 -10.20 17.71
N ASN A 62 6.40 -10.22 19.04
CA ASN A 62 7.45 -9.69 19.91
C ASN A 62 7.81 -8.23 19.57
N GLN A 63 6.78 -7.39 19.40
CA GLN A 63 6.88 -5.96 19.10
C GLN A 63 6.18 -5.13 20.17
N GLU A 64 6.51 -3.84 20.20
CA GLU A 64 5.79 -2.87 21.03
C GLU A 64 4.42 -2.54 20.41
N VAL A 65 3.44 -2.20 21.26
CA VAL A 65 2.08 -1.82 20.83
C VAL A 65 2.11 -0.69 19.80
N LEU A 66 2.97 0.31 20.00
CA LEU A 66 3.12 1.43 19.08
C LEU A 66 3.58 1.01 17.68
N THR A 67 4.53 0.08 17.61
CA THR A 67 5.01 -0.50 16.34
C THR A 67 3.94 -1.36 15.66
N MET A 68 3.19 -2.13 16.45
CA MET A 68 2.06 -2.92 15.96
C MET A 68 0.96 -2.02 15.39
N VAL A 69 0.67 -0.88 16.01
CA VAL A 69 -0.27 0.12 15.47
C VAL A 69 0.19 0.67 14.13
N GLY A 70 1.49 0.96 13.97
CA GLY A 70 2.05 1.36 12.68
C GLY A 70 1.85 0.30 11.60
N PHE A 71 2.07 -0.97 11.96
CA PHE A 71 1.81 -2.10 11.06
C PHE A 71 0.33 -2.21 10.69
N LEU A 72 -0.57 -2.07 11.67
CA LEU A 72 -2.01 -2.12 11.48
C LEU A 72 -2.50 -0.98 10.57
N ASP A 73 -1.97 0.24 10.71
CA ASP A 73 -2.25 1.38 9.84
C ASP A 73 -1.87 1.06 8.38
N GLY A 74 -0.70 0.47 8.15
CA GLY A 74 -0.23 0.10 6.81
C GLY A 74 -0.99 -1.06 6.15
N ILE A 75 -1.35 -2.10 6.91
CA ILE A 75 -2.06 -3.27 6.35
C ILE A 75 -3.57 -3.00 6.16
N ASN A 76 -4.14 -2.00 6.84
CA ASN A 76 -5.59 -1.80 6.92
C ASN A 76 -6.28 -1.71 5.54
N ASP A 77 -5.65 -1.02 4.59
CA ASP A 77 -6.14 -0.85 3.22
C ASP A 77 -6.17 -2.15 2.41
N SER A 78 -5.51 -3.19 2.90
CA SER A 78 -5.45 -4.51 2.29
C SER A 78 -6.35 -5.54 3.00
N LEU A 79 -7.02 -5.15 4.08
CA LEU A 79 -7.91 -6.02 4.83
C LEU A 79 -9.27 -6.14 4.16
N LYS A 80 -9.87 -7.34 4.23
CA LYS A 80 -11.26 -7.57 3.81
C LYS A 80 -12.25 -6.81 4.69
N ILE A 81 -11.92 -6.69 5.97
CA ILE A 81 -12.66 -5.92 6.96
C ILE A 81 -11.65 -4.98 7.62
N GLN A 82 -11.83 -3.68 7.40
CA GLN A 82 -10.96 -2.67 7.98
C GLN A 82 -11.14 -2.63 9.50
N ASN A 83 -10.02 -2.48 10.20
CA ASN A 83 -10.00 -2.28 11.65
C ASN A 83 -10.26 -0.80 11.98
N PRO A 84 -10.78 -0.50 13.18
CA PRO A 84 -11.04 0.88 13.63
C PRO A 84 -9.74 1.59 14.05
N ILE A 85 -8.80 1.78 13.10
CA ILE A 85 -7.44 2.27 13.37
C ILE A 85 -7.40 3.65 14.05
N GLU A 86 -8.34 4.54 13.74
CA GLU A 86 -8.37 5.90 14.28
C GLU A 86 -8.78 5.94 15.76
N THR A 87 -9.54 4.94 16.23
CA THR A 87 -10.10 4.91 17.59
C THR A 87 -9.62 3.71 18.41
N MET A 88 -8.70 2.90 17.88
CA MET A 88 -8.23 1.70 18.58
C MET A 88 -7.29 2.04 19.74
N ASP A 89 -7.35 1.19 20.76
CA ASP A 89 -6.43 1.12 21.89
C ASP A 89 -5.77 -0.27 21.96
N GLU A 90 -4.95 -0.48 22.99
CA GLU A 90 -4.23 -1.75 23.19
C GLU A 90 -5.15 -2.98 23.36
N ASN A 91 -6.39 -2.78 23.83
CA ASN A 91 -7.35 -3.85 24.10
C ASN A 91 -8.38 -4.02 22.96
N THR A 92 -8.29 -3.21 21.92
CA THR A 92 -9.20 -3.26 20.78
C THR A 92 -8.93 -4.53 19.97
N THR A 93 -9.97 -5.34 19.76
CA THR A 93 -9.87 -6.54 18.92
C THR A 93 -9.79 -6.16 17.45
N VAL A 94 -8.78 -6.69 16.76
CA VAL A 94 -8.50 -6.45 15.35
C VAL A 94 -8.33 -7.77 14.60
N SER A 95 -8.55 -7.73 13.29
CA SER A 95 -8.36 -8.87 12.39
C SER A 95 -7.30 -8.56 11.34
N LEU A 96 -6.43 -9.52 11.07
CA LEU A 96 -5.47 -9.48 9.96
C LEU A 96 -5.98 -10.30 8.77
N CYS A 97 -7.30 -10.34 8.54
CA CYS A 97 -7.88 -10.99 7.37
C CYS A 97 -7.62 -10.13 6.11
N PHE A 98 -6.45 -10.32 5.47
CA PHE A 98 -6.08 -9.61 4.25
C PHE A 98 -6.54 -10.34 2.98
N ASP A 99 -6.76 -9.57 1.92
CA ASP A 99 -6.89 -10.12 0.57
C ASP A 99 -5.48 -10.19 -0.07
N LYS A 100 -5.11 -11.38 -0.55
CA LYS A 100 -3.76 -11.67 -1.04
C LYS A 100 -3.42 -10.85 -2.29
N GLU A 101 -4.38 -10.67 -3.20
CA GLU A 101 -4.16 -9.91 -4.43
C GLU A 101 -4.14 -8.41 -4.14
N LEU A 102 -5.07 -7.94 -3.31
CA LEU A 102 -5.13 -6.54 -2.89
C LEU A 102 -3.87 -6.13 -2.12
N LEU A 103 -3.43 -6.95 -1.17
CA LEU A 103 -2.20 -6.73 -0.42
C LEU A 103 -0.98 -6.62 -1.34
N TYR A 104 -0.84 -7.55 -2.29
CA TYR A 104 0.25 -7.50 -3.25
C TYR A 104 0.23 -6.22 -4.10
N LYS A 105 -0.95 -5.83 -4.60
CA LYS A 105 -1.14 -4.60 -5.39
C LYS A 105 -0.81 -3.34 -4.56
N ASN A 106 -1.29 -3.26 -3.32
CA ASN A 106 -1.00 -2.14 -2.42
C ASN A 106 0.50 -2.02 -2.11
N MET A 107 1.20 -3.14 -1.90
CA MET A 107 2.66 -3.13 -1.74
C MET A 107 3.39 -2.62 -3.00
N VAL A 108 2.93 -2.98 -4.20
CA VAL A 108 3.48 -2.46 -5.47
C VAL A 108 3.23 -0.96 -5.60
N ASP A 109 2.05 -0.50 -5.21
CA ASP A 109 1.67 0.92 -5.25
C ASP A 109 2.52 1.77 -4.32
N ALA A 110 2.69 1.30 -3.07
CA ALA A 110 3.56 1.88 -2.06
C ALA A 110 5.06 1.78 -2.39
N LYS A 111 5.42 1.08 -3.49
CA LYS A 111 6.81 0.79 -3.88
C LYS A 111 7.60 0.05 -2.80
N ALA A 112 6.93 -0.81 -2.04
CA ALA A 112 7.51 -1.59 -0.96
C ALA A 112 8.21 -2.85 -1.48
N ASP A 113 9.34 -2.68 -2.18
CA ASP A 113 10.07 -3.77 -2.83
C ASP A 113 10.56 -4.85 -1.87
N TRP A 114 10.80 -4.49 -0.60
CA TRP A 114 11.16 -5.45 0.45
C TRP A 114 10.02 -6.39 0.84
N LEU A 115 8.76 -6.04 0.53
CA LEU A 115 7.57 -6.83 0.85
C LEU A 115 7.05 -7.61 -0.36
N TYR A 116 6.85 -6.96 -1.51
CA TYR A 116 6.29 -7.65 -2.69
C TYR A 116 7.29 -8.61 -3.37
N ASN A 117 8.58 -8.58 -2.99
CA ASN A 117 9.61 -9.53 -3.42
C ASN A 117 9.86 -10.67 -2.44
N LEU A 118 9.10 -10.77 -1.35
CA LEU A 118 9.23 -11.87 -0.38
C LEU A 118 9.06 -13.24 -1.05
N PRO A 119 9.91 -14.24 -0.73
CA PRO A 119 9.83 -15.58 -1.32
C PRO A 119 8.53 -16.33 -0.94
N GLN A 120 7.87 -15.93 0.15
CA GLN A 120 6.58 -16.47 0.54
C GLN A 120 5.52 -16.30 -0.55
N TRP A 121 5.60 -15.23 -1.35
CA TRP A 121 4.69 -15.02 -2.49
C TRP A 121 4.78 -16.13 -3.53
N ASP A 122 5.91 -16.83 -3.67
CA ASP A 122 6.06 -17.92 -4.63
C ASP A 122 5.22 -19.16 -4.26
N LYS A 123 4.85 -19.28 -2.98
CA LYS A 123 3.90 -20.31 -2.51
C LYS A 123 2.44 -19.92 -2.74
N ILE A 124 2.17 -18.62 -2.89
CA ILE A 124 0.81 -18.06 -2.99
C ILE A 124 0.41 -17.87 -4.46
N PHE A 125 1.32 -17.30 -5.25
CA PHE A 125 1.08 -16.91 -6.63
C PHE A 125 2.16 -17.50 -7.53
N THR A 126 1.76 -17.95 -8.71
CA THR A 126 2.71 -18.31 -9.76
C THR A 126 3.49 -17.06 -10.21
N PRO A 127 4.71 -17.22 -10.76
CA PRO A 127 5.48 -16.10 -11.29
C PRO A 127 4.71 -15.30 -12.36
N GLU A 128 3.88 -15.99 -13.14
CA GLU A 128 3.01 -15.38 -14.15
C GLU A 128 1.93 -14.49 -13.51
N LYS A 129 1.25 -14.99 -12.49
CA LYS A 129 0.23 -14.24 -11.75
C LYS A 129 0.84 -13.04 -11.01
N ARG A 130 2.03 -13.18 -10.40
CA ARG A 130 2.75 -12.05 -9.79
C ARG A 130 3.06 -10.96 -10.81
N LYS A 131 3.54 -11.33 -11.99
CA LYS A 131 3.83 -10.40 -13.08
C LYS A 131 2.57 -9.71 -13.59
N GLU A 132 1.47 -10.45 -13.71
CA GLU A 132 0.15 -9.91 -14.07
C GLU A 132 -0.29 -8.83 -13.06
N LEU A 133 -0.34 -9.18 -11.77
CA LEU A 133 -0.75 -8.26 -10.69
C LEU A 133 0.13 -7.00 -10.65
N TYR A 134 1.45 -7.16 -10.82
CA TYR A 134 2.39 -6.05 -10.87
C TYR A 134 2.10 -5.10 -12.04
N LEU A 135 1.90 -5.64 -13.24
CA LEU A 135 1.62 -4.85 -14.43
C LEU A 135 0.24 -4.19 -14.36
N GLU A 136 -0.75 -4.89 -13.81
CA GLU A 136 -2.10 -4.37 -13.59
C GLU A 136 -2.07 -3.16 -12.66
N GLN A 137 -1.40 -3.26 -11.51
CA GLN A 137 -1.28 -2.13 -10.58
C GLN A 137 -0.50 -0.97 -11.20
N LYS A 138 0.60 -1.23 -11.93
CA LYS A 138 1.32 -0.13 -12.61
C LYS A 138 0.49 0.56 -13.68
N LYS A 139 -0.41 -0.16 -14.34
CA LYS A 139 -1.33 0.42 -15.33
C LYS A 139 -2.42 1.25 -14.64
N SER A 140 -2.95 0.83 -13.48
CA SER A 140 -4.01 1.57 -12.79
C SER A 140 -3.57 2.99 -12.38
N GLY A 141 -2.32 3.15 -11.95
CA GLY A 141 -1.73 4.47 -11.63
C GLY A 141 -1.32 5.31 -12.85
N THR A 142 -1.31 4.74 -14.06
CA THR A 142 -0.86 5.45 -15.27
C THR A 142 -2.03 6.13 -15.96
N VAL A 143 -2.11 7.47 -15.88
CA VAL A 143 -3.05 8.25 -16.69
C VAL A 143 -2.65 8.15 -18.17
N VAL A 144 -3.38 7.34 -18.94
CA VAL A 144 -3.19 7.25 -20.39
C VAL A 144 -3.64 8.58 -21.00
N LYS A 145 -2.69 9.41 -21.41
CA LYS A 145 -3.01 10.61 -22.19
C LYS A 145 -3.67 10.17 -23.49
N ALA A 146 -4.88 10.66 -23.74
CA ALA A 146 -5.52 10.50 -25.03
C ALA A 146 -4.57 10.95 -26.14
N HIS A 147 -4.53 10.21 -27.25
CA HIS A 147 -3.72 10.55 -28.41
C HIS A 147 -4.06 11.98 -28.84
N LYS A 148 -3.08 12.88 -28.77
CA LYS A 148 -3.25 14.25 -29.25
C LYS A 148 -3.31 14.19 -30.77
N ILE A 149 -4.47 14.50 -31.34
CA ILE A 149 -4.62 14.70 -32.78
C ILE A 149 -3.63 15.76 -33.24
N GLY A 150 -2.73 15.38 -34.14
CA GLY A 150 -1.82 16.27 -34.82
C GLY A 150 -2.57 17.17 -35.80
N ARG A 151 -2.06 18.39 -36.01
CA ARG A 151 -2.65 19.37 -36.94
C ARG A 151 -2.85 18.81 -38.36
N ASN A 152 -2.01 17.87 -38.79
CA ASN A 152 -2.09 17.27 -40.13
C ASN A 152 -2.87 15.95 -40.20
N ASP A 153 -3.28 15.37 -39.06
CA ASP A 153 -3.97 14.09 -39.01
C ASP A 153 -5.40 14.21 -39.55
N PRO A 154 -6.01 13.12 -40.04
CA PRO A 154 -7.43 13.09 -40.40
C PRO A 154 -8.31 13.61 -39.26
N CYS A 155 -9.24 14.49 -39.57
CA CYS A 155 -10.11 15.09 -38.58
C CYS A 155 -11.12 14.07 -38.04
N PRO A 156 -11.28 13.93 -36.71
CA PRO A 156 -12.12 12.89 -36.09
C PRO A 156 -13.62 13.07 -36.36
N CYS A 157 -14.06 14.20 -36.93
CA CYS A 157 -15.45 14.44 -37.30
C CYS A 157 -15.87 13.70 -38.59
N GLY A 158 -15.00 12.89 -39.18
CA GLY A 158 -15.31 12.11 -40.39
C GLY A 158 -15.31 12.91 -41.70
N SER A 159 -14.88 14.17 -41.69
CA SER A 159 -14.91 15.03 -42.88
C SER A 159 -13.88 14.68 -43.97
N GLY A 160 -12.96 13.74 -43.71
CA GLY A 160 -11.84 13.40 -44.58
C GLY A 160 -10.75 14.48 -44.69
N LYS A 161 -10.92 15.64 -44.03
CA LYS A 161 -9.96 16.76 -44.05
C LYS A 161 -8.91 16.61 -42.95
N LYS A 162 -7.73 17.23 -43.11
CA LYS A 162 -6.74 17.36 -42.02
C LYS A 162 -7.31 18.21 -40.88
N TYR A 163 -6.98 17.89 -39.63
CA TYR A 163 -7.53 18.54 -38.43
C TYR A 163 -7.41 20.08 -38.48
N LYS A 164 -6.25 20.62 -38.89
CA LYS A 164 -6.01 22.07 -39.04
C LYS A 164 -6.92 22.78 -40.04
N PHE A 165 -7.53 22.04 -40.96
CA PHE A 165 -8.45 22.58 -41.96
C PHE A 165 -9.92 22.31 -41.63
N CYS A 166 -10.20 21.69 -40.48
CA CYS A 166 -11.54 21.33 -40.03
C CYS A 166 -11.75 21.73 -38.57
N CYS A 167 -11.94 20.79 -37.63
CA CYS A 167 -12.22 21.09 -36.22
C CYS A 167 -11.10 21.88 -35.52
N GLY A 168 -9.87 21.82 -36.02
CA GLY A 168 -8.72 22.59 -35.52
C GLY A 168 -8.45 23.89 -36.28
N ARG A 169 -9.37 24.37 -37.12
CA ARG A 169 -9.18 25.60 -37.91
C ARG A 169 -9.30 26.89 -37.08
N ASN A 170 -10.11 26.85 -36.01
CA ASN A 170 -10.39 27.98 -35.12
C ASN A 170 -9.96 27.69 -33.66
N LYS A 171 -9.10 26.70 -33.45
CA LYS A 171 -8.48 26.38 -32.16
C LYS A 171 -7.01 26.75 -32.16
#